data_AF-A0A800D9Z5-F1
#
_entry.id   AF-A0A800D9Z5-F1
#
_cell.length_a   1.000
_cell.length_b   1.000
_cell.length_c   1.000
_cell.angle_alpha   90.00
_cell.angle_beta   90.00
_cell.angle_gamma   90.00
#
_symmetry.space_group_name_H-M   'P 1'
#
loop_
_entity.id
_entity.type
_entity.pdbx_description
1 polymer ?
#
loop_
_entity_poly.entity_id
_entity_poly.type
_entity_poly.pdbx_seq_one_letter_code
_entity_poly.pdbx_strand_id
1 'polypeptide(L)'
;GEVIGVLDVQSEEPAAFTEEDIAVLQVMADQIALAIENARLLEESRRTLRELERLYGERVREAWRRWIARRPAAYRYTGVTVEPIPEPARPADDGADGRQLTIPIRLWGETIGSILLRRTEEQPPWSPDERRLAEEIGGQIALALESARLLEETQERAAREQILSEMTAELTRSLDVETLLQTALRELARLPEVDEIAVYLGPEGDDGYRERTEIGSRDEE
;
A
#
# COMPACT_ATOMS: atom_id res chain seq x y z
N GLY A 1 -2.76 -13.22 37.51
CA GLY A 1 -3.48 -11.99 37.13
C GLY A 1 -2.49 -10.85 37.19
N GLU A 2 -2.57 -9.95 36.22
CA GLU A 2 -1.81 -8.70 36.22
C GLU A 2 -2.60 -7.64 37.00
N VAL A 3 -1.94 -6.86 37.86
CA VAL A 3 -2.61 -5.80 38.63
C VAL A 3 -2.69 -4.55 37.75
N ILE A 4 -3.90 -4.16 37.36
CA ILE A 4 -4.15 -3.00 36.48
C ILE A 4 -4.43 -1.69 37.24
N GLY A 5 -4.55 -1.74 38.58
CA GLY A 5 -4.77 -0.57 39.44
C GLY A 5 -5.09 -0.95 40.89
N VAL A 6 -5.22 0.05 41.76
CA VAL A 6 -5.60 -0.11 43.18
C VAL A 6 -6.83 0.76 43.46
N LEU A 7 -7.88 0.17 44.04
CA LEU A 7 -9.03 0.90 44.57
C LEU A 7 -8.77 1.18 46.06
N ASP A 8 -8.48 2.44 46.39
CA ASP A 8 -8.28 2.89 47.78
C ASP A 8 -9.58 3.48 48.33
N VAL A 9 -10.01 2.99 49.50
CA VAL A 9 -11.24 3.42 50.19
C VAL A 9 -10.90 3.65 51.65
N GLN A 10 -11.17 4.86 52.13
CA GLN A 10 -10.79 5.31 53.48
C GLN A 10 -12.00 5.83 54.25
N SER A 11 -11.96 5.69 55.57
CA SER A 11 -12.98 6.22 56.49
C SER A 11 -12.31 6.87 57.69
N GLU A 12 -12.91 7.94 58.19
CA GLU A 12 -12.48 8.64 59.42
C GLU A 12 -13.00 7.95 60.69
N GLU A 13 -13.95 7.01 60.56
CA GLU A 13 -14.51 6.27 61.69
C GLU A 13 -13.73 4.96 61.99
N PRO A 14 -13.40 4.67 63.26
CA PRO A 14 -12.73 3.42 63.63
C PRO A 14 -13.60 2.20 63.32
N ALA A 15 -13.01 1.17 62.70
CA ALA A 15 -13.68 -0.09 62.34
C ALA A 15 -14.91 0.08 61.42
N ALA A 16 -14.90 1.10 60.55
CA ALA A 16 -16.01 1.44 59.66
C ALA A 16 -16.34 0.43 58.56
N PHE A 17 -15.46 -0.52 58.25
CA PHE A 17 -15.69 -1.51 57.19
C PHE A 17 -15.88 -2.90 57.78
N THR A 18 -17.01 -3.52 57.45
CA THR A 18 -17.31 -4.91 57.75
C THR A 18 -16.78 -5.83 56.64
N GLU A 19 -16.77 -7.14 56.89
CA GLU A 19 -16.43 -8.12 55.84
C GLU A 19 -17.39 -8.05 54.64
N GLU A 20 -18.65 -7.69 54.87
CA GLU A 20 -19.66 -7.53 53.82
C GLU A 20 -19.36 -6.30 52.96
N ASP A 21 -18.91 -5.19 53.56
CA ASP A 21 -18.46 -4.00 52.82
C ASP A 21 -17.24 -4.31 51.95
N ILE A 22 -16.26 -5.05 52.49
CA ILE A 22 -15.07 -5.47 51.74
C ILE A 22 -15.46 -6.35 50.55
N ALA A 23 -16.40 -7.28 50.73
CA ALA A 23 -16.88 -8.14 49.65
C ALA A 23 -17.55 -7.33 48.52
N VAL A 24 -18.34 -6.31 48.87
CA VAL A 24 -18.95 -5.40 47.89
C VAL A 24 -17.88 -4.57 47.16
N LEU A 25 -16.89 -4.05 47.90
CA LEU A 25 -15.78 -3.29 47.32
C LEU A 25 -14.91 -4.15 46.37
N GLN A 26 -14.72 -5.44 46.68
CA GLN A 26 -14.03 -6.38 45.80
C GLN A 26 -14.80 -6.61 44.50
N VAL A 27 -16.12 -6.85 44.57
CA VAL A 27 -16.95 -7.02 43.36
C VAL A 27 -16.93 -5.75 42.51
N MET A 28 -16.97 -4.57 43.14
CA MET A 28 -16.87 -3.29 42.45
C MET A 28 -15.50 -3.10 41.80
N ALA A 29 -14.42 -3.42 42.50
CA ALA A 29 -13.07 -3.37 41.97
C ALA A 29 -12.91 -4.30 40.75
N ASP A 30 -13.45 -5.52 40.80
CA ASP A 30 -13.43 -6.47 39.69
C ASP A 30 -14.22 -5.95 38.48
N GLN A 31 -15.40 -5.36 38.70
CA GLN A 31 -16.21 -4.79 37.62
C GLN A 31 -15.56 -3.56 36.99
N ILE A 32 -14.96 -2.68 37.81
CA ILE A 32 -14.22 -1.51 37.32
C ILE A 32 -12.98 -1.96 36.54
N ALA A 33 -12.25 -2.95 37.06
CA ALA A 33 -11.09 -3.52 36.40
C ALA A 33 -11.44 -4.08 35.01
N LEU A 34 -12.52 -4.86 34.91
CA LEU A 34 -13.01 -5.37 33.64
C LEU A 34 -13.45 -4.24 32.68
N ALA A 35 -14.12 -3.21 33.19
CA ALA A 35 -14.57 -2.07 32.38
C ALA A 35 -13.39 -1.27 31.82
N ILE A 36 -12.34 -1.05 32.62
CA ILE A 36 -11.10 -0.38 32.18
C ILE A 36 -10.41 -1.23 31.11
N GLU A 37 -10.26 -2.54 31.32
CA GLU A 37 -9.60 -3.40 30.34
C GLU A 37 -10.40 -3.47 29.03
N ASN A 38 -11.73 -3.55 29.10
CA ASN A 38 -12.59 -3.49 27.92
C ASN A 38 -12.44 -2.15 27.18
N ALA A 39 -12.36 -1.03 27.90
CA ALA A 39 -12.16 0.28 27.29
C ALA A 39 -10.79 0.37 26.61
N ARG A 40 -9.73 -0.13 27.26
CA ARG A 40 -8.37 -0.17 26.73
C ARG A 40 -8.26 -1.03 25.48
N LEU A 41 -8.79 -2.25 25.54
CA LEU A 41 -8.83 -3.18 24.39
C LEU A 41 -9.62 -2.60 23.22
N LEU A 42 -10.74 -1.93 23.49
CA LEU A 42 -11.52 -1.25 22.46
C LEU A 42 -10.75 -0.10 21.83
N GLU A 43 -10.04 0.69 22.63
CA GLU A 43 -9.22 1.80 22.15
C GLU A 43 -8.05 1.28 21.29
N GLU A 44 -7.37 0.23 21.72
CA GLU A 44 -6.29 -0.42 20.99
C GLU A 44 -6.78 -0.99 19.65
N SER A 45 -7.89 -1.75 19.66
CA SER A 45 -8.51 -2.28 18.43
C SER A 45 -8.83 -1.15 17.44
N ARG A 46 -9.43 -0.06 17.92
CA ARG A 46 -9.73 1.11 17.09
C ARG A 46 -8.48 1.80 16.57
N ARG A 47 -7.41 1.86 17.35
CA ARG A 47 -6.12 2.43 16.93
C ARG A 47 -5.50 1.61 15.81
N THR A 48 -5.46 0.29 15.98
CA THR A 48 -4.92 -0.65 14.97
C THR A 48 -5.70 -0.56 13.65
N LEU A 49 -7.04 -0.49 13.71
CA LEU A 49 -7.85 -0.32 12.50
C LEU A 49 -7.52 0.98 11.75
N ARG A 50 -7.43 2.12 12.46
CA ARG A 50 -7.05 3.40 11.85
C ARG A 50 -5.67 3.35 11.20
N GLU A 51 -4.72 2.68 11.82
CA GLU A 51 -3.37 2.53 11.28
C GLU A 51 -3.34 1.66 10.03
N LEU A 52 -4.08 0.55 10.03
CA LEU A 52 -4.27 -0.28 8.84
C LEU A 52 -4.91 0.50 7.69
N GLU A 53 -6.01 1.21 7.95
CA GLU A 53 -6.69 2.04 6.93
C GLU A 53 -5.74 3.07 6.30
N ARG A 54 -4.91 3.73 7.13
CA ARG A 54 -3.89 4.68 6.64
C ARG A 54 -2.88 4.01 5.72
N LEU A 55 -2.30 2.89 6.15
CA LEU A 55 -1.30 2.14 5.37
C LEU A 55 -1.87 1.61 4.05
N TYR A 56 -3.10 1.10 4.09
CA TYR A 56 -3.81 0.67 2.88
C TYR A 56 -4.01 1.84 1.91
N GLY A 57 -4.48 3.00 2.39
CA GLY A 57 -4.67 4.19 1.56
C GLY A 57 -3.38 4.69 0.91
N GLU A 58 -2.27 4.70 1.66
CA GLU A 58 -0.93 5.04 1.13
C GLU A 58 -0.51 4.09 0.01
N ARG A 59 -0.65 2.77 0.22
CA ARG A 59 -0.31 1.75 -0.77
C ARG A 59 -1.14 1.88 -2.05
N VAL A 60 -2.45 2.14 -1.91
CA VAL A 60 -3.35 2.40 -3.06
C VAL A 60 -2.85 3.61 -3.84
N ARG A 61 -2.61 4.76 -3.19
CA ARG A 61 -2.10 5.97 -3.87
C ARG A 61 -0.82 5.71 -4.65
N GLU A 62 0.15 5.03 -4.06
CA GLU A 62 1.44 4.77 -4.70
C GLU A 62 1.31 3.84 -5.90
N ALA A 63 0.51 2.77 -5.79
CA ALA A 63 0.24 1.86 -6.88
C ALA A 63 -0.42 2.61 -8.06
N TRP A 64 -1.42 3.44 -7.76
CA TRP A 64 -2.13 4.24 -8.75
C TRP A 64 -1.25 5.31 -9.40
N ARG A 65 -0.41 6.00 -8.63
CA ARG A 65 0.57 6.97 -9.17
C ARG A 65 1.53 6.31 -10.15
N ARG A 66 2.11 5.15 -9.81
CA ARG A 66 3.01 4.41 -10.70
C ARG A 66 2.33 3.87 -11.95
N TRP A 67 1.06 3.48 -11.83
CA TRP A 67 0.28 2.97 -12.95
C TRP A 67 -0.11 4.09 -13.92
N ILE A 68 -0.58 5.23 -13.41
CA ILE A 68 -0.95 6.40 -14.22
C ILE A 68 0.28 7.07 -14.84
N ALA A 69 1.44 7.09 -14.18
CA ALA A 69 2.66 7.70 -14.73
C ALA A 69 3.11 7.12 -16.08
N ARG A 70 2.65 5.92 -16.43
CA ARG A 70 2.96 5.25 -17.72
C ARG A 70 1.91 5.50 -18.80
N ARG A 71 0.87 6.30 -18.54
CA ARG A 71 -0.32 6.47 -19.40
C ARG A 71 -0.82 7.92 -19.38
N PRO A 72 -1.66 8.35 -20.34
CA PRO A 72 -2.32 9.65 -20.27
C PRO A 72 -3.18 9.73 -19.00
N ALA A 73 -2.95 10.76 -18.19
CA ALA A 73 -3.59 10.90 -16.88
C ALA A 73 -5.06 11.31 -16.94
N ALA A 74 -5.57 11.73 -18.11
CA ALA A 74 -6.97 12.07 -18.29
C ALA A 74 -7.43 11.94 -19.74
N TYR A 75 -8.74 11.81 -19.90
CA TYR A 75 -9.43 11.75 -21.18
C TYR A 75 -10.60 12.73 -21.20
N ARG A 76 -10.93 13.26 -22.37
CA ARG A 76 -12.10 14.11 -22.60
C ARG A 76 -12.95 13.55 -23.72
N TYR A 77 -14.27 13.67 -23.56
CA TYR A 77 -15.23 13.45 -24.63
C TYR A 77 -15.60 14.78 -25.28
N THR A 78 -15.51 14.87 -26.60
CA THR A 78 -15.78 16.09 -27.39
C THR A 78 -17.16 16.06 -28.09
N GLY A 79 -18.04 15.15 -27.69
CA GLY A 79 -19.34 14.93 -28.35
C GLY A 79 -19.27 13.94 -29.51
N VAL A 80 -18.08 13.58 -29.99
CA VAL A 80 -17.88 12.62 -31.09
C VAL A 80 -16.77 11.62 -30.77
N THR A 81 -15.69 12.05 -30.13
CA THR A 81 -14.53 11.21 -29.84
C THR A 81 -14.08 11.32 -28.39
N VAL A 82 -13.35 10.31 -27.91
CA VAL A 82 -12.61 10.34 -26.64
C VAL A 82 -11.14 10.54 -26.96
N GLU A 83 -10.55 11.59 -26.43
CA GLU A 83 -9.15 11.98 -26.66
C GLU A 83 -8.39 12.13 -25.33
N PRO A 84 -7.07 11.83 -25.30
CA PRO A 84 -6.26 12.07 -24.12
C PRO A 84 -6.04 13.57 -23.89
N ILE A 85 -5.98 13.97 -22.61
CA ILE A 85 -5.54 15.31 -22.20
C ILE A 85 -4.08 15.19 -21.77
N PRO A 86 -3.11 15.82 -22.47
CA PRO A 86 -1.69 15.69 -22.16
C PRO A 86 -1.31 16.24 -20.78
N GLU A 87 -1.91 17.37 -20.39
CA GLU A 87 -1.69 18.03 -19.11
C GLU A 87 -3.04 18.33 -18.44
N PRO A 88 -3.60 17.36 -17.70
CA PRO A 88 -4.85 17.59 -17.01
C PRO A 88 -4.66 18.58 -15.86
N ALA A 89 -5.42 19.68 -15.90
CA ALA A 89 -5.60 20.53 -14.73
C ALA A 89 -6.56 19.86 -13.74
N ARG A 90 -6.33 20.06 -12.44
CA ARG A 90 -7.29 19.63 -11.41
C ARG A 90 -8.65 20.30 -11.72
N PRO A 91 -9.74 19.52 -11.84
CA PRO A 91 -11.04 20.12 -12.08
C PRO A 91 -11.40 21.03 -10.91
N ALA A 92 -12.02 22.18 -11.22
CA ALA A 92 -12.57 23.05 -10.21
C ALA A 92 -13.68 22.30 -9.43
N ASP A 93 -13.94 22.75 -8.20
CA ASP A 93 -15.09 22.29 -7.44
C ASP A 93 -16.40 22.53 -8.22
N ASP A 94 -17.49 21.95 -7.74
CA ASP A 94 -18.80 22.11 -8.37
C ASP A 94 -19.08 23.59 -8.67
N GLY A 95 -19.51 23.85 -9.91
CA GLY A 95 -19.80 25.20 -10.36
C GLY A 95 -20.95 25.80 -9.56
N ALA A 96 -20.87 27.09 -9.24
CA ALA A 96 -21.91 27.79 -8.48
C ALA A 96 -23.30 27.74 -9.15
N ASP A 97 -23.34 27.44 -10.45
CA ASP A 97 -24.56 27.33 -11.25
C ASP A 97 -25.19 25.92 -11.25
N GLY A 98 -24.56 24.95 -10.59
CA GLY A 98 -25.02 23.56 -10.49
C GLY A 98 -24.97 22.77 -11.80
N ARG A 99 -24.28 23.27 -12.84
CA ARG A 99 -24.15 22.59 -14.14
C ARG A 99 -22.81 21.88 -14.32
N GLN A 100 -21.87 22.15 -13.43
CA GLN A 100 -20.65 21.38 -13.29
C GLN A 100 -20.78 20.43 -12.10
N LEU A 101 -20.55 19.15 -12.36
CA LEU A 101 -20.59 18.09 -11.37
C LEU A 101 -19.27 17.33 -11.39
N THR A 102 -18.56 17.34 -10.26
CA THR A 102 -17.32 16.59 -10.08
C THR A 102 -17.60 15.34 -9.24
N ILE A 103 -17.42 14.17 -9.84
CA ILE A 103 -17.58 12.86 -9.19
C ILE A 103 -16.20 12.30 -8.84
N PRO A 104 -15.84 12.15 -7.55
CA PRO A 104 -14.58 11.54 -7.17
C PRO A 104 -14.60 10.03 -7.42
N ILE A 105 -13.54 9.51 -8.05
CA ILE A 105 -13.29 8.07 -8.20
C ILE A 105 -12.56 7.62 -6.93
N ARG A 106 -13.28 6.91 -6.04
CA ARG A 106 -12.73 6.47 -4.75
C ARG A 106 -12.55 4.96 -4.71
N LEU A 107 -11.40 4.53 -4.20
CA LEU A 107 -11.12 3.13 -3.86
C LEU A 107 -10.71 3.07 -2.39
N TRP A 108 -11.43 2.27 -1.61
CA TRP A 108 -11.10 2.06 -0.18
C TRP A 108 -10.98 3.36 0.63
N GLY A 109 -11.83 4.36 0.32
CA GLY A 109 -11.80 5.69 0.94
C GLY A 109 -10.80 6.67 0.34
N GLU A 110 -9.88 6.21 -0.52
CA GLU A 110 -8.88 7.06 -1.16
C GLU A 110 -9.35 7.55 -2.54
N THR A 111 -9.15 8.83 -2.82
CA THR A 111 -9.51 9.40 -4.13
C THR A 111 -8.36 9.23 -5.11
N ILE A 112 -8.57 8.38 -6.12
CA ILE A 112 -7.56 8.08 -7.15
C ILE A 112 -7.73 8.93 -8.42
N GLY A 113 -8.86 9.63 -8.54
CA GLY A 113 -9.17 10.46 -9.70
C GLY A 113 -10.54 11.13 -9.57
N SER A 114 -10.99 11.77 -10.63
CA SER A 114 -12.27 12.46 -10.68
C SER A 114 -12.85 12.46 -12.08
N ILE A 115 -14.16 12.34 -12.19
CA ILE A 115 -14.93 12.51 -13.42
C ILE A 115 -15.55 13.91 -13.37
N LEU A 116 -15.30 14.71 -14.40
CA LEU A 116 -15.90 16.03 -14.54
C LEU A 116 -17.01 15.98 -15.59
N LEU A 117 -18.23 16.28 -15.15
CA LEU A 117 -19.39 16.42 -16.03
C LEU A 117 -19.78 17.90 -16.11
N ARG A 118 -19.93 18.42 -17.33
CA ARG A 118 -20.33 19.81 -17.56
C ARG A 118 -21.50 19.86 -18.52
N ARG A 119 -22.56 20.58 -18.14
CA ARG A 119 -23.69 20.89 -19.02
C ARG A 119 -23.50 22.25 -19.69
N THR A 120 -24.13 22.43 -20.84
CA THR A 120 -24.24 23.74 -21.49
C THR A 120 -25.18 24.65 -20.71
N GLU A 121 -25.08 25.97 -20.90
CA GLU A 121 -25.90 26.95 -20.18
C GLU A 121 -27.41 26.77 -20.43
N GLU A 122 -27.77 26.23 -21.60
CA GLU A 122 -29.15 25.95 -22.03
C GLU A 122 -29.81 24.80 -21.25
N GLN A 123 -29.02 23.96 -20.59
CA GLN A 123 -29.53 22.80 -19.84
C GLN A 123 -29.79 23.15 -18.37
N PRO A 124 -30.75 22.48 -17.71
CA PRO A 124 -30.97 22.66 -16.29
C PRO A 124 -29.78 22.13 -15.47
N PRO A 125 -29.58 22.66 -14.24
CA PRO A 125 -28.64 22.10 -13.27
C PRO A 125 -28.85 20.59 -13.04
N TRP A 126 -27.82 19.91 -12.57
CA TRP A 126 -27.91 18.49 -12.23
C TRP A 126 -28.92 18.27 -11.10
N SER A 127 -29.88 17.38 -11.33
CA SER A 127 -30.80 16.96 -10.28
C SER A 127 -30.11 16.08 -9.24
N PRO A 128 -30.65 15.97 -8.01
CA PRO A 128 -30.12 15.06 -7.00
C PRO A 128 -30.08 13.60 -7.47
N ASP A 129 -31.01 13.18 -8.33
CA ASP A 129 -31.12 11.81 -8.82
C ASP A 129 -30.03 11.51 -9.84
N GLU A 130 -29.79 12.45 -10.77
CA GLU A 130 -28.69 12.33 -11.74
C GLU A 130 -27.32 12.35 -11.05
N ARG A 131 -27.18 13.15 -9.98
CA ARG A 131 -25.97 13.15 -9.16
C ARG A 131 -25.73 11.78 -8.53
N ARG A 132 -26.74 11.17 -7.91
CA ARG A 132 -26.62 9.83 -7.31
C ARG A 132 -26.25 8.77 -8.36
N LEU A 133 -26.89 8.81 -9.52
CA LEU A 133 -26.55 7.90 -10.61
C LEU A 133 -25.09 8.09 -11.08
N ALA A 134 -24.64 9.33 -11.22
CA ALA A 134 -23.26 9.61 -11.61
C ALA A 134 -22.25 9.14 -10.55
N GLU A 135 -22.57 9.28 -9.26
CA GLU A 135 -21.78 8.74 -8.15
C GLU A 135 -21.70 7.20 -8.19
N GLU A 136 -22.80 6.51 -8.45
CA GLU A 136 -22.84 5.05 -8.61
C GLU A 136 -21.98 4.58 -9.79
N ILE A 137 -22.09 5.25 -10.95
CA ILE A 137 -21.25 4.96 -12.12
C ILE A 137 -19.77 5.23 -11.80
N GLY A 138 -19.47 6.33 -11.09
CA GLY A 138 -18.11 6.62 -10.62
C GLY A 138 -17.54 5.49 -9.77
N GLY A 139 -18.35 4.87 -8.91
CA GLY A 139 -17.98 3.68 -8.14
C GLY A 139 -17.70 2.45 -9.01
N GLN A 140 -18.52 2.19 -10.03
CA GLN A 140 -18.29 1.09 -10.97
C GLN A 140 -17.02 1.28 -11.80
N ILE A 141 -16.75 2.52 -12.25
CA ILE A 141 -15.52 2.87 -12.94
C ILE A 141 -14.31 2.65 -12.03
N ALA A 142 -14.38 3.04 -10.76
CA ALA A 142 -13.32 2.80 -9.78
C ALA A 142 -12.96 1.31 -9.69
N LEU A 143 -13.97 0.44 -9.58
CA LEU A 143 -13.78 -1.01 -9.49
C LEU A 143 -13.19 -1.60 -10.78
N ALA A 144 -13.70 -1.19 -11.94
CA ALA A 144 -13.20 -1.65 -13.23
C ALA A 144 -11.73 -1.25 -13.45
N LEU A 145 -11.38 -0.03 -13.07
CA LEU A 145 -10.03 0.50 -13.10
C LEU A 145 -9.09 -0.29 -12.17
N GLU A 146 -9.53 -0.63 -10.95
CA GLU A 146 -8.76 -1.48 -10.03
C GLU A 146 -8.55 -2.90 -10.59
N SER A 147 -9.60 -3.50 -11.17
CA SER A 147 -9.48 -4.81 -11.79
C SER A 147 -8.48 -4.80 -12.95
N ALA A 148 -8.49 -3.76 -13.79
CA ALA A 148 -7.56 -3.62 -14.89
C ALA A 148 -6.11 -3.48 -14.37
N ARG A 149 -5.91 -2.66 -13.34
CA ARG A 149 -4.61 -2.46 -12.69
C ARG A 149 -4.06 -3.76 -12.10
N LEU A 150 -4.89 -4.50 -11.36
CA LEU A 150 -4.51 -5.77 -10.71
C LEU A 150 -4.22 -6.88 -11.73
N LEU A 151 -5.02 -6.96 -12.80
CA LEU A 151 -4.82 -7.93 -13.87
C LEU A 151 -3.46 -7.68 -14.56
N GLU A 152 -3.17 -6.43 -14.88
CA GLU A 152 -1.88 -6.05 -15.48
C GLU A 152 -0.70 -6.35 -14.55
N GLU A 153 -0.81 -6.01 -13.26
CA GLU A 153 0.23 -6.33 -12.27
C GLU A 153 0.49 -7.85 -12.17
N THR A 154 -0.58 -8.64 -12.23
CA THR A 154 -0.50 -10.10 -12.23
C THR A 154 0.17 -10.62 -13.50
N GLN A 155 -0.16 -10.05 -14.67
CA GLN A 155 0.44 -10.42 -15.96
C GLN A 155 1.93 -10.04 -16.02
N GLU A 156 2.30 -8.84 -15.57
CA GLU A 156 3.70 -8.40 -15.50
C GLU A 156 4.51 -9.34 -14.60
N ARG A 157 3.95 -9.74 -13.46
CA ARG A 157 4.60 -10.69 -12.54
C ARG A 157 4.77 -12.08 -13.16
N ALA A 158 3.72 -12.61 -13.77
CA ALA A 158 3.77 -13.92 -14.43
C ALA A 158 4.81 -13.93 -15.57
N ALA A 159 4.87 -12.86 -16.38
CA ALA A 159 5.87 -12.71 -17.42
C ALA A 159 7.30 -12.71 -16.87
N ARG A 160 7.55 -12.01 -15.74
CA ARG A 160 8.86 -12.04 -15.07
C ARG A 160 9.23 -13.42 -14.54
N GLU A 161 8.29 -14.10 -13.90
CA GLU A 161 8.51 -15.45 -13.37
C GLU A 161 8.79 -16.45 -14.50
N GLN A 162 8.12 -16.32 -15.64
CA GLN A 162 8.38 -17.14 -16.83
C GLN A 162 9.81 -16.92 -17.36
N ILE A 163 10.24 -15.65 -17.50
CA ILE A 163 11.60 -15.31 -17.92
C ILE A 163 12.63 -15.93 -16.96
N LEU A 164 12.44 -15.79 -15.65
CA LEU A 164 13.33 -16.38 -14.64
C LEU A 164 13.36 -17.91 -14.73
N SER A 165 12.21 -18.55 -14.96
CA SER A 165 12.13 -20.00 -15.12
C SER A 165 12.83 -20.47 -16.40
N GLU A 166 12.70 -19.74 -17.50
CA GLU A 166 13.38 -20.03 -18.77
C GLU A 166 14.91 -19.91 -18.61
N MET A 167 15.39 -18.84 -17.98
CA MET A 167 16.81 -18.65 -17.65
C MET A 167 17.32 -19.78 -16.76
N THR A 168 16.59 -20.15 -15.70
CA THR A 168 16.98 -21.25 -14.80
C THR A 168 17.04 -22.59 -15.52
N ALA A 169 16.07 -22.84 -16.41
CA ALA A 169 16.04 -24.07 -17.21
C ALA A 169 17.18 -24.11 -18.24
N GLU A 170 17.54 -22.99 -18.84
CA GLU A 170 18.71 -22.87 -19.72
C GLU A 170 20.01 -23.13 -18.96
N LEU A 171 20.20 -22.49 -17.80
CA LEU A 171 21.36 -22.72 -16.92
C LEU A 171 21.46 -24.20 -16.53
N THR A 172 20.35 -24.83 -16.14
CA THR A 172 20.34 -26.24 -15.71
C THR A 172 20.55 -27.23 -16.87
N ARG A 173 20.20 -26.86 -18.10
CA ARG A 173 20.45 -27.67 -19.31
C ARG A 173 21.90 -27.64 -19.77
N SER A 174 22.66 -26.63 -19.34
CA SER A 174 24.12 -26.64 -19.49
C SER A 174 24.70 -27.73 -18.58
N LEU A 175 24.96 -28.91 -19.15
CA LEU A 175 25.53 -30.07 -18.43
C LEU A 175 27.01 -29.88 -18.03
N ASP A 176 27.56 -28.70 -18.25
CA ASP A 176 28.93 -28.33 -17.90
C ASP A 176 28.90 -27.15 -16.91
N VAL A 177 29.49 -27.39 -15.73
CA VAL A 177 29.53 -26.44 -14.61
C VAL A 177 30.28 -25.16 -15.01
N GLU A 178 31.32 -25.28 -15.84
CA GLU A 178 32.08 -24.14 -16.35
C GLU A 178 31.21 -23.25 -17.25
N THR A 179 30.49 -23.86 -18.20
CA THR A 179 29.55 -23.17 -19.09
C THR A 179 28.38 -22.53 -18.32
N LEU A 180 27.89 -23.16 -17.25
CA LEU A 180 26.82 -22.63 -16.38
C LEU A 180 27.29 -21.38 -15.64
N LEU A 181 28.47 -21.42 -15.01
CA LEU A 181 29.05 -20.27 -14.31
C LEU A 181 29.31 -19.09 -15.24
N GLN A 182 29.89 -19.33 -16.42
CA GLN A 182 30.12 -18.28 -17.41
C GLN A 182 28.82 -17.64 -17.92
N THR A 183 27.76 -18.44 -18.08
CA THR A 183 26.45 -17.93 -18.51
C THR A 183 25.79 -17.09 -17.42
N ALA A 184 25.81 -17.56 -16.17
CA ALA A 184 25.28 -16.81 -15.03
C ALA A 184 26.02 -15.47 -14.81
N LEU A 185 27.36 -15.49 -14.84
CA LEU A 185 28.18 -14.27 -14.72
C LEU A 185 27.87 -13.26 -15.84
N ARG A 186 27.69 -13.72 -17.08
CA ARG A 186 27.39 -12.86 -18.23
C ARG A 186 26.02 -12.19 -18.12
N GLU A 187 25.00 -12.90 -17.62
CA GLU A 187 23.68 -12.31 -17.41
C GLU A 187 23.68 -11.34 -16.22
N LEU A 188 24.38 -11.64 -15.13
CA LEU A 188 24.49 -10.74 -13.98
C LEU A 188 25.28 -9.45 -14.33
N ALA A 189 26.27 -9.54 -15.21
CA ALA A 189 27.05 -8.39 -15.69
C ALA A 189 26.25 -7.42 -16.58
N ARG A 190 25.03 -7.78 -17.01
CA ARG A 190 24.13 -6.87 -17.74
C ARG A 190 23.34 -5.94 -16.82
N LEU A 191 23.37 -6.17 -15.51
CA LEU A 191 22.72 -5.30 -14.55
C LEU A 191 23.53 -3.99 -14.43
N PRO A 192 22.88 -2.81 -14.51
CA PRO A 192 23.58 -1.52 -14.60
C PRO A 192 24.27 -1.06 -13.30
N GLU A 193 24.16 -1.82 -12.22
CA GLU A 193 24.56 -1.42 -10.85
C GLU A 193 25.66 -2.32 -10.27
N VAL A 194 26.34 -3.12 -11.09
CA VAL A 194 27.32 -4.11 -10.62
C VAL A 194 28.70 -3.84 -11.22
N ASP A 195 29.65 -3.44 -10.38
CA ASP A 195 31.02 -3.09 -10.80
C ASP A 195 31.96 -4.30 -10.91
N GLU A 196 31.72 -5.37 -10.13
CA GLU A 196 32.50 -6.60 -10.16
C GLU A 196 31.66 -7.82 -9.73
N ILE A 197 31.86 -8.96 -10.40
CA ILE A 197 31.18 -10.23 -10.09
C ILE A 197 32.20 -11.36 -10.09
N ALA A 198 32.35 -12.02 -8.95
CA ALA A 198 33.18 -13.21 -8.79
C ALA A 198 32.36 -14.34 -8.15
N VAL A 199 32.54 -15.58 -8.62
CA VAL A 199 31.92 -16.78 -8.04
C VAL A 199 33.03 -17.72 -7.60
N TYR A 200 33.06 -18.04 -6.30
CA TYR A 200 33.99 -18.98 -5.70
C TYR A 200 33.30 -20.32 -5.44
N LEU A 201 33.92 -21.43 -5.85
CA LEU A 201 33.45 -22.79 -5.57
C LEU A 201 34.44 -23.49 -4.65
N GLY A 202 33.99 -23.87 -3.45
CA GLY A 202 34.80 -24.59 -2.46
C GLY A 202 33.99 -24.93 -1.20
N PRO A 203 34.43 -25.88 -0.36
CA PRO A 203 33.77 -26.17 0.91
C PRO A 203 33.79 -24.93 1.80
N GLU A 204 32.62 -24.54 2.35
CA GLU A 204 32.51 -23.44 3.30
C GLU A 204 33.42 -23.71 4.51
N GLY A 205 34.39 -22.80 4.75
CA GLY A 205 35.22 -22.82 5.96
C GLY A 205 36.72 -23.00 5.76
N ASP A 206 37.25 -23.00 4.53
CA ASP A 206 38.71 -22.88 4.35
C ASP A 206 39.10 -21.40 4.28
N ASP A 207 39.74 -20.92 5.34
CA ASP A 207 40.14 -19.53 5.63
C ASP A 207 41.31 -19.05 4.72
N GLY A 208 41.33 -19.53 3.48
CA GLY A 208 42.40 -19.32 2.49
C GLY A 208 42.14 -18.23 1.44
N TYR A 209 40.92 -17.70 1.35
CA TYR A 209 40.58 -16.64 0.40
C TYR A 209 40.64 -15.25 1.05
N ARG A 210 41.82 -14.86 1.55
CA ARG A 210 42.10 -13.44 1.77
C ARG A 210 42.43 -12.80 0.43
N GLU A 211 41.57 -11.88 0.03
CA GLU A 211 41.81 -10.78 -0.90
C GLU A 211 43.30 -10.48 -1.08
N ARG A 212 43.82 -10.77 -2.27
CA ARG A 212 45.01 -10.09 -2.76
C ARG A 212 44.54 -8.96 -3.65
N THR A 213 43.93 -7.95 -3.03
CA THR A 213 43.68 -6.65 -3.64
C THR A 213 45.04 -6.00 -3.83
N GLU A 214 45.74 -6.38 -4.91
CA GLU A 214 46.84 -5.56 -5.42
C GLU A 214 46.23 -4.29 -5.99
N ILE A 215 46.14 -3.28 -5.11
CA ILE A 215 46.19 -1.88 -5.50
C ILE A 215 47.52 -1.70 -6.22
N GLY A 216 47.50 -1.97 -7.53
CA GLY A 216 48.54 -1.57 -8.47
C GLY A 216 48.40 -0.08 -8.70
N SER A 217 48.94 0.70 -7.77
CA SER A 217 49.40 2.07 -7.99
C SER A 217 50.13 2.15 -9.32
N ARG A 218 49.65 3.02 -10.22
CA ARG A 218 50.40 3.47 -11.38
C ARG A 218 50.24 4.99 -11.50
N ASP A 219 51.00 5.68 -10.66
CA ASP A 219 51.62 6.95 -11.02
C ASP A 219 53.05 6.64 -11.54
N GLU A 220 53.54 7.54 -12.41
CA GLU A 220 54.84 7.55 -13.12
C GLU A 220 54.86 6.63 -14.36
N GLU A 221 54.93 7.12 -15.60
CA GLU A 221 55.69 8.25 -16.17
C GLU A 221 54.98 8.85 -17.41
#